data_AF-A0A962M405-F1
#
_entry.id   AF-A0A962M405-F1
#
_cell.length_a   1.000
_cell.length_b   1.000
_cell.length_c   1.000
_cell.angle_alpha   90.00
_cell.angle_beta   90.00
_cell.angle_gamma   90.00
#
_symmetry.space_group_name_H-M   'P 1'
#
loop_
_entity.id
_entity.type
_entity.pdbx_description
1 polymer ?
#
loop_
_entity_poly.entity_id
_entity_poly.type
_entity_poly.pdbx_seq_one_letter_code
_entity_poly.pdbx_strand_id
1 'polypeptide(L)'
;MKNIFNVLKILCIVVIIIHTSITTVSIVLVVAFFNLLYEIKLLADRFAMTYKSDEFDQLIKAINDEIEQITPKAKDYSKYISKINSVLNNYDVNLEFISINETSQRLIFEYKLGHIIKNGKKQYTKIADVRAIINELELALNTQVELIKTSGKIGLAIRNPERKTLSFGEVVNNKHYKKFIKESELPFILGVDQQDNPVYGDLIKAPHLLIAGETNSGKSNALQVLLTALLLNKNPKELKLLLADFKLVELSIFKNSEYLLDNIAYEIDDFEKQLIYLENEMVKRNKLMFQTETKTIMEYNNKFPTSKLNYIVFVIEELSAVMLIEDKKQKTMLENKLAKLASQCRSAGIHIIITTQKPVSEVLTGTIKANIPSRLALKVTSNVDSQLILDKGGAEKLLGNGDALLRDRRFQVAFLSGDEQRKYLYE
;
A
#
# COMPACT_ATOMS: atom_id res chain seq x y z
N MET A 1 -59.08 -0.11 -2.16
CA MET A 1 -58.11 0.51 -1.21
C MET A 1 -57.67 -0.43 -0.09
N LYS A 2 -58.57 -0.99 0.75
CA LYS A 2 -58.23 -2.11 1.68
C LYS A 2 -57.47 -3.26 0.98
N ASN A 3 -57.80 -3.55 -0.27
CA ASN A 3 -57.08 -4.55 -1.07
C ASN A 3 -55.64 -4.14 -1.42
N ILE A 4 -55.36 -2.87 -1.70
CA ILE A 4 -53.99 -2.38 -1.98
C ILE A 4 -53.15 -2.41 -0.70
N PHE A 5 -53.77 -2.03 0.43
CA PHE A 5 -53.14 -2.13 1.75
C PHE A 5 -52.80 -3.58 2.12
N ASN A 6 -53.73 -4.52 1.91
CA ASN A 6 -53.48 -5.94 2.14
C ASN A 6 -52.40 -6.49 1.19
N VAL A 7 -52.35 -6.01 -0.07
CA VAL A 7 -51.30 -6.39 -1.02
C VAL A 7 -49.93 -5.88 -0.55
N LEU A 8 -49.80 -4.62 -0.14
CA LEU A 8 -48.56 -4.05 0.41
C LEU A 8 -48.12 -4.78 1.68
N LYS A 9 -49.06 -5.08 2.58
CA LYS A 9 -48.81 -5.82 3.83
C LYS A 9 -48.34 -7.25 3.56
N ILE A 10 -48.97 -7.94 2.61
CA ILE A 10 -48.54 -9.28 2.16
C ILE A 10 -47.17 -9.20 1.47
N LEU A 11 -46.92 -8.18 0.65
CA LEU A 11 -45.63 -7.98 -0.01
C LEU A 11 -44.51 -7.81 1.03
N CYS A 12 -44.71 -6.96 2.04
CA CYS A 12 -43.78 -6.80 3.14
C CYS A 12 -43.58 -8.13 3.87
N ILE A 13 -44.65 -8.82 4.30
CA ILE A 13 -44.53 -10.11 5.01
C ILE A 13 -43.76 -11.15 4.18
N VAL A 14 -44.02 -11.24 2.86
CA VAL A 14 -43.31 -12.16 1.95
C VAL A 14 -41.84 -11.79 1.84
N VAL A 15 -41.53 -10.50 1.71
CA VAL A 15 -40.17 -9.95 1.68
C VAL A 15 -39.42 -10.34 2.97
N ILE A 16 -40.03 -10.13 4.13
CA ILE A 16 -39.47 -10.45 5.46
C ILE A 16 -39.20 -11.95 5.62
N ILE A 17 -40.17 -12.78 5.25
CA ILE A 17 -40.03 -14.24 5.31
C ILE A 17 -38.88 -14.70 4.42
N ILE A 18 -38.80 -14.20 3.18
CA ILE A 18 -37.71 -14.49 2.25
C ILE A 18 -36.35 -14.13 2.87
N HIS A 19 -36.24 -12.99 3.56
CA HIS A 19 -35.00 -12.58 4.23
C HIS A 19 -34.58 -13.53 5.36
N THR A 20 -35.52 -13.93 6.23
CA THR A 20 -35.22 -14.85 7.35
C THR A 20 -34.78 -16.24 6.89
N SER A 21 -35.20 -16.69 5.71
CA SER A 21 -34.80 -17.96 5.10
C SER A 21 -33.51 -17.91 4.29
N ILE A 22 -32.95 -16.72 4.06
CA ILE A 22 -31.77 -16.48 3.22
C ILE A 22 -30.61 -15.99 4.10
N THR A 23 -30.05 -16.88 4.91
CA THR A 23 -28.86 -16.55 5.73
C THR A 23 -27.54 -16.66 4.94
N THR A 24 -27.56 -17.06 3.67
CA THR A 24 -26.35 -17.27 2.85
C THR A 24 -26.56 -16.95 1.37
N VAL A 25 -26.92 -15.71 1.01
CA VAL A 25 -27.04 -15.34 -0.40
C VAL A 25 -26.34 -14.02 -0.72
N SER A 26 -25.64 -14.06 -1.86
CA SER A 26 -24.97 -13.02 -2.62
C SER A 26 -25.42 -11.58 -2.34
N ILE A 27 -24.46 -10.67 -2.11
CA ILE A 27 -24.63 -9.21 -1.92
C ILE A 27 -25.58 -8.59 -2.96
N VAL A 28 -25.64 -9.13 -4.17
CA VAL A 28 -26.55 -8.70 -5.25
C VAL A 28 -28.03 -8.83 -4.87
N LEU A 29 -28.42 -9.91 -4.18
CA LEU A 29 -29.79 -10.11 -3.71
C LEU A 29 -30.12 -9.19 -2.54
N VAL A 30 -29.16 -8.92 -1.64
CA VAL A 30 -29.32 -7.95 -0.55
C VAL A 30 -29.55 -6.54 -1.09
N VAL A 31 -28.79 -6.11 -2.11
CA VAL A 31 -28.94 -4.78 -2.73
C VAL A 31 -30.27 -4.68 -3.50
N ALA A 32 -30.65 -5.70 -4.27
CA ALA A 32 -31.94 -5.72 -4.96
C ALA A 32 -33.13 -5.65 -3.98
N PHE A 33 -33.00 -6.33 -2.85
CA PHE A 33 -33.99 -6.36 -1.78
C PHE A 33 -34.09 -5.02 -1.03
N PHE A 34 -32.95 -4.39 -0.75
CA PHE A 34 -32.90 -3.05 -0.17
C PHE A 34 -33.58 -2.01 -1.09
N ASN A 35 -33.32 -2.05 -2.39
CA ASN A 35 -33.96 -1.16 -3.36
C ASN A 35 -35.48 -1.36 -3.41
N LEU A 36 -35.96 -2.61 -3.32
CA LEU A 36 -37.39 -2.92 -3.30
C LEU A 36 -38.06 -2.39 -2.02
N LEU A 37 -37.45 -2.57 -0.85
CA LEU A 37 -37.95 -2.02 0.41
C LEU A 37 -37.99 -0.48 0.39
N TYR A 38 -37.01 0.16 -0.23
CA TYR A 38 -36.97 1.61 -0.37
C TYR A 38 -38.05 2.16 -1.31
N GLU A 39 -38.32 1.48 -2.44
CA GLU A 39 -39.45 1.78 -3.33
C GLU A 39 -40.80 1.66 -2.61
N ILE A 40 -40.98 0.59 -1.83
CA ILE A 40 -42.20 0.36 -1.02
C ILE A 40 -42.37 1.48 0.01
N LYS A 41 -41.28 1.91 0.68
CA LYS A 41 -41.28 3.04 1.62
C LYS A 41 -41.69 4.35 0.94
N LEU A 42 -41.09 4.69 -0.20
CA LEU A 42 -41.46 5.89 -0.97
C LEU A 42 -42.93 5.87 -1.42
N LEU A 43 -43.47 4.68 -1.70
CA LEU A 43 -44.89 4.54 -1.97
C LEU A 43 -45.72 4.80 -0.70
N ALA A 44 -45.36 4.16 0.42
CA ALA A 44 -46.04 4.30 1.70
C ALA A 44 -46.04 5.75 2.22
N ASP A 45 -44.92 6.46 2.13
CA ASP A 45 -44.80 7.87 2.53
C ASP A 45 -45.73 8.78 1.71
N ARG A 46 -45.83 8.53 0.39
CA ARG A 46 -46.77 9.26 -0.50
C ARG A 46 -48.23 9.00 -0.12
N PHE A 47 -48.57 7.78 0.29
CA PHE A 47 -49.91 7.46 0.77
C PHE A 47 -50.20 8.04 2.16
N ALA A 48 -49.23 8.03 3.08
CA ALA A 48 -49.36 8.57 4.43
C ALA A 48 -49.60 10.09 4.42
N MET A 49 -48.90 10.84 3.56
CA MET A 49 -49.14 12.27 3.35
C MET A 49 -50.57 12.58 2.90
N THR A 50 -51.22 11.64 2.21
CA THR A 50 -52.56 11.82 1.65
C THR A 50 -53.66 11.37 2.62
N TYR A 51 -53.41 10.37 3.47
CA TYR A 51 -54.47 9.67 4.20
C TYR A 51 -54.34 9.59 5.73
N LYS A 52 -53.31 10.20 6.34
CA LYS A 52 -53.12 10.39 7.82
C LYS A 52 -53.86 9.34 8.69
N SER A 53 -53.38 8.10 8.69
CA SER A 53 -53.94 7.05 9.54
C SER A 53 -52.85 6.35 10.34
N ASP A 54 -53.12 6.07 11.61
CA ASP A 54 -52.19 5.40 12.53
C ASP A 54 -51.67 4.04 11.99
N GLU A 55 -52.46 3.33 11.18
CA GLU A 55 -52.05 2.07 10.56
C GLU A 55 -50.92 2.25 9.52
N PHE A 56 -50.87 3.39 8.83
CA PHE A 56 -49.79 3.72 7.88
C PHE A 56 -48.51 4.09 8.62
N ASP A 57 -48.62 4.83 9.72
CA ASP A 57 -47.47 5.20 10.54
C ASP A 57 -46.83 3.97 11.20
N GLN A 58 -47.65 3.01 11.64
CA GLN A 58 -47.17 1.71 12.14
C GLN A 58 -46.50 0.87 11.05
N LEU A 59 -47.02 0.86 9.82
CA LEU A 59 -46.41 0.16 8.71
C LEU A 59 -45.07 0.79 8.31
N ILE A 60 -44.99 2.12 8.23
CA ILE A 60 -43.75 2.85 7.95
C ILE A 60 -42.71 2.58 9.04
N LYS A 61 -43.14 2.56 10.31
CA LYS A 61 -42.26 2.23 11.43
C LYS A 61 -41.72 0.80 11.32
N ALA A 62 -42.56 -0.19 11.06
CA ALA A 62 -42.13 -1.58 10.88
C ALA A 62 -41.14 -1.73 9.72
N ILE A 63 -41.39 -1.07 8.58
CA ILE A 63 -40.48 -1.05 7.43
C ILE A 63 -39.13 -0.40 7.81
N ASN A 64 -39.14 0.67 8.61
CA ASN A 64 -37.92 1.33 9.07
C ASN A 64 -37.11 0.44 10.03
N ASP A 65 -37.77 -0.19 11.00
CA ASP A 65 -37.13 -1.09 11.97
C ASP A 65 -36.48 -2.29 11.25
N GLU A 66 -37.12 -2.79 10.19
CA GLU A 66 -36.55 -3.84 9.34
C GLU A 66 -35.43 -3.38 8.44
N ILE A 67 -35.56 -2.21 7.80
CA ILE A 67 -34.46 -1.59 7.07
C ILE A 67 -33.26 -1.45 8.01
N GLU A 68 -33.44 -0.98 9.24
CA GLU A 68 -32.35 -0.88 10.22
C GLU A 68 -31.73 -2.23 10.60
N GLN A 69 -32.53 -3.30 10.73
CA GLN A 69 -32.02 -4.66 11.02
C GLN A 69 -31.31 -5.31 9.82
N ILE A 70 -31.81 -5.08 8.61
CA ILE A 70 -31.26 -5.59 7.34
C ILE A 70 -30.03 -4.79 6.93
N THR A 71 -29.87 -3.56 7.43
CA THR A 71 -28.70 -2.71 7.15
C THR A 71 -27.58 -3.11 8.12
N PRO A 72 -26.59 -3.93 7.73
CA PRO A 72 -25.52 -4.33 8.63
C PRO A 72 -24.59 -3.14 8.92
N LYS A 73 -24.96 -2.18 9.80
CA LYS A 73 -24.26 -0.88 9.92
C LYS A 73 -23.66 -0.45 8.56
N ALA A 74 -24.44 -0.55 7.49
CA ALA A 74 -23.93 -0.35 6.16
C ALA A 74 -23.55 1.13 6.13
N LYS A 75 -22.25 1.40 6.10
CA LYS A 75 -21.75 2.76 6.08
C LYS A 75 -22.45 3.48 4.93
N ASP A 76 -23.14 4.57 5.25
CA ASP A 76 -23.93 5.27 4.26
C ASP A 76 -23.01 6.01 3.29
N TYR A 77 -22.80 5.41 2.12
CA TYR A 77 -22.05 6.01 1.03
C TYR A 77 -22.93 6.77 0.03
N SER A 78 -24.23 6.95 0.32
CA SER A 78 -25.19 7.64 -0.56
C SER A 78 -24.74 9.04 -0.95
N LYS A 79 -24.06 9.75 -0.03
CA LYS A 79 -23.47 11.07 -0.29
C LYS A 79 -22.41 11.04 -1.39
N TYR A 80 -21.58 9.99 -1.44
CA TYR A 80 -20.57 9.84 -2.48
C TYR A 80 -21.21 9.47 -3.82
N ILE A 81 -22.16 8.52 -3.80
CA ILE A 81 -22.88 8.09 -5.00
C ILE A 81 -23.65 9.25 -5.63
N SER A 82 -24.38 10.03 -4.83
CA SER A 82 -25.15 11.18 -5.32
C SER A 82 -24.25 12.25 -5.94
N LYS A 83 -23.10 12.56 -5.32
CA LYS A 83 -22.10 13.48 -5.89
C LYS A 83 -21.51 12.95 -7.19
N ILE A 84 -21.11 11.67 -7.24
CA ILE A 84 -20.58 11.05 -8.47
C ILE A 84 -21.62 11.13 -9.57
N ASN A 85 -22.86 10.70 -9.31
CA ASN A 85 -23.94 10.73 -10.30
C ASN A 85 -24.27 12.15 -10.78
N SER A 86 -24.22 13.14 -9.89
CA SER A 86 -24.42 14.53 -10.28
C SER A 86 -23.35 15.00 -11.27
N VAL A 87 -22.07 14.67 -11.05
CA VAL A 87 -20.99 15.01 -11.98
C VAL A 87 -21.16 14.23 -13.29
N LEU A 88 -21.43 12.93 -13.22
CA LEU A 88 -21.65 12.10 -14.41
C LEU A 88 -22.74 12.66 -15.34
N ASN A 89 -23.88 13.05 -14.76
CA ASN A 89 -25.00 13.64 -15.49
C ASN A 89 -24.66 14.99 -16.13
N ASN A 90 -23.89 15.84 -15.44
CA ASN A 90 -23.50 17.15 -15.96
C ASN A 90 -22.61 17.08 -17.21
N TYR A 91 -21.94 15.95 -17.43
CA TYR A 91 -20.99 15.75 -18.53
C TYR A 91 -21.43 14.68 -19.54
N ASP A 92 -22.72 14.30 -19.57
CA ASP A 92 -23.26 13.28 -20.47
C ASP A 92 -22.54 11.91 -20.37
N VAL A 93 -21.96 11.57 -19.20
CA VAL A 93 -21.25 10.30 -18.97
C VAL A 93 -22.18 9.32 -18.27
N ASN A 94 -22.64 8.28 -18.96
CA ASN A 94 -23.51 7.28 -18.36
C ASN A 94 -22.72 6.08 -17.82
N LEU A 95 -22.74 5.90 -16.50
CA LEU A 95 -22.19 4.74 -15.81
C LEU A 95 -23.27 4.02 -15.00
N GLU A 96 -23.38 2.71 -15.19
CA GLU A 96 -24.30 1.86 -14.45
C GLU A 96 -23.62 1.36 -13.17
N PHE A 97 -24.06 1.84 -12.01
CA PHE A 97 -23.52 1.43 -10.72
C PHE A 97 -23.73 -0.07 -10.46
N ILE A 98 -22.69 -0.75 -9.96
CA ILE A 98 -22.72 -2.18 -9.65
C ILE A 98 -22.67 -2.40 -8.15
N SER A 99 -21.62 -1.90 -7.50
CA SER A 99 -21.32 -2.19 -6.10
C SER A 99 -20.24 -1.25 -5.56
N ILE A 100 -20.08 -1.24 -4.24
CA ILE A 100 -18.93 -0.64 -3.57
C ILE A 100 -18.07 -1.76 -3.00
N ASN A 101 -16.77 -1.68 -3.24
CA ASN A 101 -15.77 -2.49 -2.56
C ASN A 101 -15.00 -1.59 -1.59
N GLU A 102 -15.20 -1.79 -0.29
CA GLU A 102 -14.49 -1.09 0.77
C GLU A 102 -13.28 -1.91 1.23
N THR A 103 -12.13 -1.26 1.31
CA THR A 103 -10.94 -1.77 1.97
C THR A 103 -10.47 -0.80 3.04
N SER A 104 -9.51 -1.20 3.88
CA SER A 104 -8.96 -0.33 4.92
C SER A 104 -8.42 1.00 4.38
N GLN A 105 -8.06 1.03 3.09
CA GLN A 105 -7.43 2.19 2.44
C GLN A 105 -8.33 2.94 1.47
N ARG A 106 -9.31 2.26 0.84
CA ARG A 106 -10.06 2.82 -0.30
C ARG A 106 -11.54 2.44 -0.29
N LEU A 107 -12.34 3.31 -0.90
CA LEU A 107 -13.67 2.94 -1.40
C LEU A 107 -13.58 2.88 -2.91
N ILE A 108 -13.96 1.74 -3.50
CA ILE A 108 -13.99 1.54 -4.94
C ILE A 108 -15.44 1.41 -5.37
N PHE A 109 -15.94 2.44 -6.05
CA PHE A 109 -17.27 2.43 -6.64
C PHE A 109 -17.17 1.76 -8.02
N GLU A 110 -17.74 0.56 -8.16
CA GLU A 110 -17.70 -0.20 -9.40
C GLU A 110 -18.87 0.14 -10.31
N TYR A 111 -18.58 0.33 -11.60
CA TYR A 111 -19.56 0.65 -12.63
C TYR A 111 -19.36 -0.17 -13.90
N LYS A 112 -20.43 -0.34 -14.68
CA LYS A 112 -20.34 -0.69 -16.11
C LYS A 112 -20.45 0.57 -16.96
N LEU A 113 -19.80 0.56 -18.12
CA LEU A 113 -19.96 1.61 -19.11
C LEU A 113 -21.37 1.51 -19.72
N GLY A 114 -22.13 2.60 -19.63
CA GLY A 114 -23.47 2.70 -20.18
C GLY A 114 -23.48 3.33 -21.57
N HIS A 115 -24.64 3.86 -21.93
CA HIS A 115 -24.86 4.61 -23.16
C HIS A 115 -25.89 5.71 -22.96
N ILE A 116 -25.78 6.78 -23.72
CA ILE A 116 -26.80 7.83 -23.81
C ILE A 116 -27.49 7.77 -25.17
N ILE A 117 -28.70 8.32 -25.26
CA ILE A 117 -29.40 8.51 -26.52
C ILE A 117 -29.20 9.97 -26.93
N LYS A 118 -28.44 10.20 -28.01
CA LYS A 118 -28.21 11.53 -28.58
C LYS A 118 -28.62 11.52 -30.04
N ASN A 119 -29.51 12.43 -30.44
CA ASN A 119 -30.07 12.50 -31.80
C ASN A 119 -30.65 11.15 -32.30
N GLY A 120 -31.36 10.43 -31.42
CA GLY A 120 -31.97 9.12 -31.74
C GLY A 120 -30.99 7.95 -31.91
N LYS A 121 -29.69 8.15 -31.68
CA LYS A 121 -28.67 7.10 -31.75
C LYS A 121 -28.07 6.80 -30.37
N LYS A 122 -27.76 5.52 -30.14
CA LYS A 122 -27.02 5.08 -28.95
C LYS A 122 -25.56 5.52 -29.07
N GLN A 123 -25.10 6.30 -28.11
CA GLN A 123 -23.70 6.67 -27.96
C GLN A 123 -23.16 6.04 -26.68
N TYR A 124 -22.25 5.08 -26.83
CA TYR A 124 -21.65 4.37 -25.71
C TYR A 124 -20.60 5.24 -25.02
N THR A 125 -20.63 5.25 -23.69
CA THR A 125 -19.62 5.91 -22.87
C THR A 125 -18.30 5.16 -22.99
N LYS A 126 -17.23 5.89 -23.30
CA LYS A 126 -15.86 5.38 -23.38
C LYS A 126 -15.11 5.69 -22.11
N ILE A 127 -14.06 4.92 -21.85
CA ILE A 127 -13.12 5.19 -20.73
C ILE A 127 -12.50 6.59 -20.85
N ALA A 128 -12.29 7.08 -22.08
CA ALA A 128 -11.77 8.43 -22.32
C ALA A 128 -12.71 9.52 -21.78
N ASP A 129 -14.03 9.32 -21.88
CA ASP A 129 -15.04 10.26 -21.38
C ASP A 129 -14.99 10.35 -19.85
N VAL A 130 -14.85 9.19 -19.18
CA VAL A 130 -14.68 9.12 -17.73
C VAL A 130 -13.37 9.78 -17.28
N ARG A 131 -12.27 9.59 -18.03
CA ARG A 131 -10.98 10.24 -17.72
C ARG A 131 -11.06 11.76 -17.81
N ALA A 132 -11.82 12.30 -18.77
CA ALA A 132 -11.95 13.73 -18.98
C ALA A 132 -12.60 14.45 -17.79
N ILE A 133 -13.41 13.74 -16.99
CA ILE A 133 -14.15 14.31 -15.85
C ILE A 133 -13.54 13.98 -14.48
N ILE A 134 -12.37 13.34 -14.42
CA ILE A 134 -11.75 12.94 -13.15
C ILE A 134 -11.52 14.14 -12.23
N ASN A 135 -11.00 15.26 -12.75
CA ASN A 135 -10.74 16.44 -11.93
C ASN A 135 -12.03 17.03 -11.33
N GLU A 136 -13.16 16.93 -12.04
CA GLU A 136 -14.47 17.38 -11.56
C GLU A 136 -15.01 16.46 -10.47
N LEU A 137 -14.81 15.15 -10.62
CA LEU A 137 -15.10 14.17 -9.57
C LEU A 137 -14.24 14.44 -8.33
N GLU A 138 -12.95 14.76 -8.51
CA GLU A 138 -12.04 15.09 -7.41
C GLU A 138 -12.50 16.33 -6.64
N LEU A 139 -12.90 17.38 -7.36
CA LEU A 139 -13.43 18.61 -6.79
C LEU A 139 -14.75 18.36 -6.03
N ALA A 140 -15.70 17.65 -6.64
CA ALA A 140 -17.00 17.37 -6.04
C ALA A 140 -16.88 16.49 -4.77
N LEU A 141 -15.97 15.51 -4.80
CA LEU A 141 -15.74 14.58 -3.69
C LEU A 141 -14.75 15.12 -2.64
N ASN A 142 -14.03 16.20 -2.95
CA ASN A 142 -12.94 16.75 -2.14
C ASN A 142 -11.89 15.68 -1.78
N THR A 143 -11.54 14.85 -2.76
CA THR A 143 -10.57 13.75 -2.60
C THR A 143 -10.06 13.30 -3.95
N GLN A 144 -8.86 12.72 -3.99
CA GLN A 144 -8.30 12.17 -5.22
C GLN A 144 -9.13 10.98 -5.72
N VAL A 145 -9.38 10.91 -7.02
CA VAL A 145 -10.19 9.88 -7.68
C VAL A 145 -9.31 9.14 -8.68
N GLU A 146 -9.10 7.85 -8.44
CA GLU A 146 -8.40 7.01 -9.40
C GLU A 146 -9.38 6.17 -10.21
N LEU A 147 -9.21 6.22 -11.54
CA LEU A 147 -9.91 5.33 -12.44
C LEU A 147 -9.19 3.97 -12.54
N ILE A 148 -9.79 2.94 -11.97
CA ILE A 148 -9.33 1.55 -12.05
C ILE A 148 -10.05 0.85 -13.21
N LYS A 149 -9.30 0.19 -14.09
CA LYS A 149 -9.88 -0.65 -15.14
C LYS A 149 -9.81 -2.11 -14.72
N THR A 150 -10.95 -2.79 -14.70
CA THR A 150 -11.03 -4.24 -14.48
C THR A 150 -11.73 -4.90 -15.69
N SER A 151 -11.62 -6.21 -15.84
CA SER A 151 -12.18 -6.90 -17.01
C SER A 151 -13.71 -6.71 -17.06
N GLY A 152 -14.20 -5.88 -17.98
CA GLY A 152 -15.62 -5.58 -18.17
C GLY A 152 -16.25 -4.55 -17.22
N LYS A 153 -15.48 -3.94 -16.31
CA LYS A 153 -15.95 -2.90 -15.38
C LYS A 153 -14.94 -1.76 -15.25
N ILE A 154 -15.38 -0.64 -14.68
CA ILE A 154 -14.50 0.42 -14.21
C ILE A 154 -14.75 0.68 -12.73
N GLY A 155 -13.72 1.09 -12.00
CA GLY A 155 -13.80 1.51 -10.61
C GLY A 155 -13.41 2.96 -10.48
N LEU A 156 -14.21 3.76 -9.77
CA LEU A 156 -13.81 5.07 -9.28
C LEU A 156 -13.38 4.90 -7.83
N ALA A 157 -12.08 4.98 -7.57
CA ALA A 157 -11.51 4.66 -6.28
C ALA A 157 -11.06 5.92 -5.55
N ILE A 158 -11.64 6.15 -4.37
CA ILE A 158 -11.30 7.28 -3.49
C ILE A 158 -10.62 6.82 -2.21
N ARG A 159 -10.07 7.79 -1.47
CA ARG A 159 -9.53 7.60 -0.13
C ARG A 159 -10.63 7.08 0.82
N ASN A 160 -10.29 6.01 1.56
CA ASN A 160 -10.84 5.64 2.87
C ASN A 160 -11.20 6.89 3.72
N PRO A 161 -12.42 7.41 3.95
CA PRO A 161 -12.59 8.50 4.94
C PRO A 161 -12.34 8.02 6.38
N GLU A 162 -12.58 6.74 6.65
CA GLU A 162 -12.45 6.09 7.96
C GLU A 162 -11.23 5.15 7.99
N ARG A 163 -10.13 5.52 7.33
CA ARG A 163 -8.92 4.68 7.33
C ARG A 163 -8.48 4.39 8.75
N LYS A 164 -8.27 3.11 9.00
CA LYS A 164 -7.50 2.69 10.15
C LYS A 164 -6.04 2.68 9.78
N THR A 165 -5.23 3.27 10.66
CA THR A 165 -3.79 3.09 10.61
C THR A 165 -3.49 1.60 10.78
N LEU A 166 -2.86 1.00 9.78
CA LEU A 166 -2.38 -0.37 9.88
C LEU A 166 -1.17 -0.36 10.81
N SER A 167 -1.30 -0.86 12.04
CA SER A 167 -0.17 -0.88 12.97
C SER A 167 0.83 -1.98 12.60
N PHE A 168 2.11 -1.75 12.90
CA PHE A 168 3.16 -2.76 12.76
C PHE A 168 2.83 -4.02 13.56
N GLY A 169 2.34 -3.85 14.79
CA GLY A 169 1.86 -4.92 15.67
C GLY A 169 0.82 -5.86 15.02
N GLU A 170 -0.17 -5.31 14.31
CA GLU A 170 -1.19 -6.12 13.61
C GLU A 170 -0.57 -7.00 12.51
N VAL A 171 0.44 -6.47 11.80
CA VAL A 171 1.08 -7.18 10.70
C VAL A 171 1.97 -8.32 11.22
N VAL A 172 2.76 -8.09 12.27
CA VAL A 172 3.65 -9.12 12.85
C VAL A 172 2.88 -10.23 13.56
N ASN A 173 1.71 -9.93 14.13
CA ASN A 173 0.91 -10.93 14.84
C ASN A 173 0.06 -11.80 13.90
N ASN A 174 0.04 -11.47 12.60
CA ASN A 174 -0.71 -12.22 11.61
C ASN A 174 -0.15 -13.64 11.39
N LYS A 175 -1.03 -14.64 11.29
CA LYS A 175 -0.66 -16.04 11.03
C LYS A 175 0.11 -16.20 9.70
N HIS A 176 -0.22 -15.41 8.68
CA HIS A 176 0.49 -15.41 7.40
C HIS A 176 1.93 -14.95 7.55
N TYR A 177 2.19 -13.95 8.40
CA TYR A 177 3.56 -13.51 8.69
C TYR A 177 4.37 -14.61 9.37
N LYS A 178 3.81 -15.24 10.40
CA LYS A 178 4.46 -16.35 11.12
C LYS A 178 4.81 -17.54 10.21
N LYS A 179 4.03 -17.77 9.15
CA LYS A 179 4.36 -18.76 8.12
C LYS A 179 5.48 -18.25 7.22
N PHE A 180 5.36 -17.01 6.72
CA PHE A 180 6.32 -16.39 5.82
C PHE A 180 7.75 -16.36 6.38
N ILE A 181 7.91 -16.00 7.66
CA ILE A 181 9.23 -15.92 8.29
C ILE A 181 9.95 -17.27 8.39
N LYS A 182 9.21 -18.39 8.43
CA LYS A 182 9.80 -19.74 8.44
C LYS A 182 10.38 -20.16 7.09
N GLU A 183 9.91 -19.52 6.02
CA GLU A 183 10.29 -19.81 4.63
C GLU A 183 11.23 -18.73 4.06
N SER A 184 11.68 -17.80 4.90
CA SER A 184 12.45 -16.62 4.50
C SER A 184 13.71 -16.49 5.33
N GLU A 185 14.78 -16.02 4.70
CA GLU A 185 16.08 -15.92 5.36
C GLU A 185 16.35 -14.50 5.87
N LEU A 186 15.98 -13.45 5.13
CA LEU A 186 16.00 -12.07 5.64
C LEU A 186 14.62 -11.41 5.44
N PRO A 187 13.59 -11.88 6.17
CA PRO A 187 12.23 -11.39 6.02
C PRO A 187 12.10 -9.94 6.49
N PHE A 188 11.37 -9.15 5.72
CA PHE A 188 10.92 -7.82 6.11
C PHE A 188 9.44 -7.61 5.81
N ILE A 189 8.84 -6.68 6.54
CA ILE A 189 7.44 -6.26 6.37
C ILE A 189 7.39 -5.03 5.49
N LEU A 190 6.37 -4.98 4.63
CA LEU A 190 5.98 -3.76 3.94
C LEU A 190 4.66 -3.24 4.50
N GLY A 191 3.57 -4.00 4.37
CA GLY A 191 2.27 -3.61 4.90
C GLY A 191 1.14 -4.43 4.28
N VAL A 192 0.08 -3.79 3.75
CA VAL A 192 -1.05 -4.50 3.10
C VAL A 192 -1.34 -3.94 1.71
N ASP A 193 -1.75 -4.80 0.78
CA ASP A 193 -2.14 -4.36 -0.56
C ASP A 193 -3.56 -3.77 -0.59
N GLN A 194 -4.03 -3.49 -1.81
CA GLN A 194 -5.34 -2.86 -2.01
C GLN A 194 -6.52 -3.71 -1.54
N GLN A 195 -6.31 -4.98 -1.21
CA GLN A 195 -7.32 -5.95 -0.74
C GLN A 195 -7.09 -6.33 0.73
N ASP A 196 -6.29 -5.54 1.46
CA ASP A 196 -5.88 -5.80 2.84
C ASP A 196 -5.07 -7.11 3.02
N ASN A 197 -4.58 -7.70 1.92
CA ASN A 197 -3.68 -8.85 2.02
C ASN A 197 -2.28 -8.37 2.40
N PRO A 198 -1.59 -9.08 3.30
CA PRO A 198 -0.26 -8.66 3.69
C PRO A 198 0.74 -8.70 2.54
N VAL A 199 1.68 -7.76 2.60
CA VAL A 199 2.81 -7.62 1.69
C VAL A 199 4.09 -7.78 2.51
N TYR A 200 4.82 -8.84 2.23
CA TYR A 200 6.10 -9.16 2.83
C TYR A 200 7.18 -9.25 1.75
N GLY A 201 8.44 -9.13 2.15
CA GLY A 201 9.59 -9.29 1.29
C GLY A 201 10.73 -10.04 1.99
N ASP A 202 11.71 -10.47 1.20
CA ASP A 202 12.91 -11.13 1.70
C ASP A 202 14.12 -10.51 0.99
N LEU A 203 15.06 -9.94 1.75
CA LEU A 203 16.25 -9.30 1.18
C LEU A 203 17.14 -10.30 0.44
N ILE A 204 17.08 -11.60 0.71
CA ILE A 204 17.81 -12.59 -0.09
C ILE A 204 17.27 -12.69 -1.52
N LYS A 205 15.95 -12.53 -1.68
CA LYS A 205 15.26 -12.55 -2.98
C LYS A 205 15.33 -11.20 -3.68
N ALA A 206 15.41 -10.11 -2.91
CA ALA A 206 15.55 -8.73 -3.35
C ALA A 206 16.84 -8.12 -2.74
N PRO A 207 18.03 -8.48 -3.27
CA PRO A 207 19.32 -8.27 -2.60
C PRO A 207 19.63 -6.82 -2.25
N HIS A 208 19.18 -5.89 -3.09
CA HIS A 208 19.30 -4.47 -2.87
C HIS A 208 17.95 -3.80 -3.10
N LEU A 209 17.66 -2.79 -2.28
CA LEU A 209 16.39 -2.07 -2.28
C LEU A 209 16.63 -0.56 -2.33
N LEU A 210 16.00 0.11 -3.29
CA LEU A 210 15.88 1.57 -3.34
C LEU A 210 14.50 1.99 -2.81
N ILE A 211 14.46 2.89 -1.85
CA ILE A 211 13.25 3.48 -1.28
C ILE A 211 13.25 4.98 -1.57
N ALA A 212 12.35 5.45 -2.42
CA ALA A 212 12.31 6.86 -2.80
C ALA A 212 10.91 7.46 -2.65
N GLY A 213 10.83 8.72 -2.25
CA GLY A 213 9.57 9.45 -2.07
C GLY A 213 9.81 10.83 -1.46
N GLU A 214 8.90 11.76 -1.70
CA GLU A 214 9.02 13.14 -1.19
C GLU A 214 8.92 13.20 0.34
N THR A 215 9.22 14.37 0.92
CA THR A 215 9.02 14.63 2.35
C THR A 215 7.57 14.33 2.76
N ASN A 216 7.36 13.72 3.94
CA ASN A 216 6.05 13.32 4.45
C ASN A 216 5.31 12.23 3.63
N SER A 217 5.94 11.65 2.60
CA SER A 217 5.36 10.51 1.87
C SER A 217 5.25 9.23 2.71
N GLY A 218 6.00 9.13 3.81
CA GLY A 218 6.14 7.93 4.65
C GLY A 218 7.47 7.18 4.49
N LYS A 219 8.44 7.75 3.75
CA LYS A 219 9.77 7.14 3.49
C LYS A 219 10.47 6.68 4.76
N SER A 220 10.56 7.56 5.76
CA SER A 220 11.22 7.26 7.04
C SER A 220 10.52 6.13 7.77
N ASN A 221 9.20 6.19 7.91
CA ASN A 221 8.41 5.10 8.50
C ASN A 221 8.61 3.77 7.75
N ALA A 222 8.63 3.76 6.41
CA ALA A 222 8.88 2.57 5.62
C ALA A 222 10.27 1.96 5.89
N LEU A 223 11.31 2.80 6.00
CA LEU A 223 12.65 2.34 6.38
C LEU A 223 12.63 1.74 7.79
N GLN A 224 12.00 2.40 8.76
CA GLN A 224 11.96 1.91 10.15
C GLN A 224 11.18 0.61 10.31
N VAL A 225 10.04 0.48 9.61
CA VAL A 225 9.26 -0.77 9.55
C VAL A 225 10.12 -1.91 9.01
N LEU A 226 10.86 -1.66 7.94
CA LEU A 226 11.74 -2.65 7.34
C LEU A 226 12.84 -3.07 8.32
N LEU A 227 13.58 -2.11 8.89
CA LEU A 227 14.67 -2.40 9.83
C LEU A 227 14.16 -3.11 11.08
N THR A 228 13.08 -2.64 11.67
CA THR A 228 12.47 -3.26 12.85
C THR A 228 12.02 -4.69 12.56
N ALA A 229 11.46 -4.96 11.38
CA ALA A 229 11.10 -6.32 10.98
C ALA A 229 12.33 -7.23 10.85
N LEU A 230 13.47 -6.74 10.37
CA LEU A 230 14.70 -7.55 10.32
C LEU A 230 15.19 -7.92 11.73
N LEU A 231 15.22 -6.94 12.64
CA LEU A 231 15.67 -7.14 14.02
C LEU A 231 14.75 -8.03 14.84
N LEU A 232 13.44 -7.98 14.57
CA LEU A 232 12.46 -8.86 15.21
C LEU A 232 12.70 -10.35 14.87
N ASN A 233 13.28 -10.63 13.70
CA ASN A 233 13.43 -11.99 13.19
C ASN A 233 14.85 -12.55 13.26
N LYS A 234 15.86 -11.73 13.54
CA LYS A 234 17.28 -12.12 13.54
C LYS A 234 17.96 -11.55 14.76
N ASN A 235 18.80 -12.34 15.42
CA ASN A 235 19.59 -11.87 16.55
C ASN A 235 20.92 -11.21 16.10
N PRO A 236 21.65 -10.50 16.97
CA PRO A 236 22.87 -9.77 16.60
C PRO A 236 24.04 -10.64 16.08
N LYS A 237 24.00 -11.97 16.28
CA LYS A 237 24.99 -12.90 15.71
C LYS A 237 24.64 -13.32 14.28
N GLU A 238 23.37 -13.21 13.90
CA GLU A 238 22.88 -13.57 12.58
C GLU A 238 22.76 -12.37 11.64
N LEU A 239 22.51 -11.19 12.18
CA LEU A 239 22.33 -9.96 11.43
C LEU A 239 23.14 -8.83 12.03
N LYS A 240 23.74 -8.05 11.14
CA LYS A 240 24.53 -6.88 11.46
C LYS A 240 24.14 -5.72 10.55
N LEU A 241 24.10 -4.51 11.10
CA LEU A 241 23.76 -3.28 10.42
C LEU A 241 25.01 -2.41 10.26
N LEU A 242 25.17 -1.84 9.07
CA LEU A 242 26.09 -0.73 8.82
C LEU A 242 25.23 0.44 8.36
N LEU A 243 25.36 1.60 8.99
CA LEU A 243 24.41 2.71 8.82
C LEU A 243 25.15 3.98 8.41
N ALA A 244 24.60 4.68 7.42
CA ALA A 244 24.99 6.03 7.03
C ALA A 244 23.77 6.96 7.13
N ASP A 245 23.87 8.00 7.97
CA ASP A 245 22.85 9.01 8.21
C ASP A 245 23.53 10.37 8.38
N PHE A 246 23.60 11.13 7.29
CA PHE A 246 24.24 12.43 7.23
C PHE A 246 23.47 13.54 7.97
N LYS A 247 22.23 13.27 8.39
CA LYS A 247 21.41 14.20 9.18
C LYS A 247 21.34 13.82 10.65
N LEU A 248 21.70 12.59 11.01
CA LEU A 248 21.64 12.04 12.37
C LEU A 248 20.24 12.13 12.99
N VAL A 249 19.19 11.99 12.19
CA VAL A 249 17.80 12.06 12.67
C VAL A 249 17.19 10.68 12.72
N GLU A 250 17.18 9.99 11.59
CA GLU A 250 16.35 8.80 11.38
C GLU A 250 17.00 7.54 11.99
N LEU A 251 18.31 7.39 11.83
CA LEU A 251 19.03 6.18 12.25
C LEU A 251 19.75 6.34 13.60
N SER A 252 19.69 7.52 14.20
CA SER A 252 20.30 7.82 15.51
C SER A 252 19.81 6.88 16.63
N ILE A 253 18.58 6.37 16.53
CA ILE A 253 18.00 5.40 17.47
C ILE A 253 18.77 4.08 17.53
N PHE A 254 19.64 3.77 16.56
CA PHE A 254 20.45 2.55 16.54
C PHE A 254 21.85 2.72 17.17
N LYS A 255 22.22 3.92 17.64
CA LYS A 255 23.59 4.26 18.06
C LYS A 255 24.21 3.28 19.08
N ASN A 256 23.41 2.71 19.97
CA ASN A 256 23.87 1.77 21.01
C ASN A 256 23.39 0.34 20.79
N SER A 257 22.92 0.03 19.57
CA SER A 257 22.37 -1.28 19.25
C SER A 257 23.47 -2.33 19.08
N GLU A 258 23.29 -3.52 19.65
CA GLU A 258 24.21 -4.65 19.43
C GLU A 258 24.28 -5.12 17.96
N TYR A 259 23.30 -4.74 17.15
CA TYR A 259 23.27 -5.03 15.72
C TYR A 259 24.27 -4.17 14.93
N LEU A 260 24.68 -3.03 15.47
CA LEU A 260 25.55 -2.10 14.76
C LEU A 260 26.97 -2.68 14.62
N LEU A 261 27.54 -2.62 13.41
CA LEU A 261 28.91 -3.08 13.13
C LEU A 261 29.99 -2.07 13.52
N ASP A 262 29.68 -0.80 13.28
CA ASP A 262 30.57 0.34 13.49
C ASP A 262 29.71 1.59 13.68
N ASN A 263 30.29 2.69 14.13
CA ASN A 263 29.58 3.96 14.30
C ASN A 263 28.79 4.36 13.04
N ILE A 264 27.66 5.02 13.27
CA ILE A 264 26.83 5.57 12.19
C ILE A 264 27.68 6.61 11.44
N ALA A 265 27.87 6.41 10.14
CA ALA A 265 28.59 7.38 9.31
C ALA A 265 27.70 8.62 9.11
N TYR A 266 28.24 9.79 9.43
CA TYR A 266 27.56 11.08 9.22
C TYR A 266 28.40 12.05 8.36
N GLU A 267 29.64 11.68 8.03
CA GLU A 267 30.52 12.39 7.11
C GLU A 267 30.90 11.51 5.91
N ILE A 268 31.31 12.15 4.81
CA ILE A 268 31.67 11.46 3.56
C ILE A 268 32.87 10.53 3.75
N ASP A 269 33.86 10.94 4.54
CA ASP A 269 35.05 10.13 4.82
C ASP A 269 34.70 8.87 5.61
N ASP A 270 33.71 8.94 6.51
CA ASP A 270 33.24 7.77 7.24
C ASP A 270 32.46 6.82 6.32
N PHE A 271 31.64 7.37 5.44
CA PHE A 271 30.96 6.58 4.40
C PHE A 271 31.96 5.87 3.47
N GLU A 272 33.04 6.53 3.08
CA GLU A 272 34.10 5.92 2.28
C GLU A 272 34.79 4.76 3.03
N LYS A 273 35.11 4.94 4.32
CA LYS A 273 35.67 3.87 5.17
C LYS A 273 34.72 2.68 5.27
N GLN A 274 33.42 2.92 5.40
CA GLN A 274 32.39 1.87 5.42
C GLN A 274 32.36 1.08 4.10
N LEU A 275 32.44 1.75 2.94
CA LEU A 275 32.52 1.08 1.64
C LEU A 275 33.78 0.20 1.53
N ILE A 276 34.94 0.72 1.97
CA ILE A 276 36.21 -0.04 1.98
C ILE A 276 36.11 -1.27 2.90
N TYR A 277 35.51 -1.12 4.08
CA TYR A 277 35.26 -2.23 4.99
C TYR A 277 34.41 -3.32 4.32
N LEU A 278 33.29 -2.95 3.68
CA LEU A 278 32.42 -3.89 2.99
C LEU A 278 33.11 -4.60 1.82
N GLU A 279 33.95 -3.89 1.06
CA GLU A 279 34.74 -4.50 -0.01
C GLU A 279 35.69 -5.58 0.53
N ASN A 280 36.39 -5.28 1.62
CA ASN A 280 37.32 -6.21 2.26
C ASN A 280 36.61 -7.42 2.87
N GLU A 281 35.50 -7.20 3.57
CA GLU A 281 34.70 -8.27 4.16
C GLU A 281 34.08 -9.16 3.08
N MET A 282 33.59 -8.60 1.97
CA MET A 282 33.13 -9.36 0.81
C MET A 282 34.23 -10.26 0.26
N VAL A 283 35.44 -9.73 0.04
CA VAL A 283 36.57 -10.51 -0.48
C VAL A 283 36.94 -11.64 0.49
N LYS A 284 36.98 -11.35 1.79
CA LYS A 284 37.25 -12.35 2.83
C LYS A 284 36.22 -13.48 2.82
N ARG A 285 34.92 -13.15 2.75
CA ARG A 285 33.84 -14.15 2.68
C ARG A 285 33.91 -14.98 1.40
N ASN A 286 34.17 -14.36 0.26
CA ASN A 286 34.32 -15.06 -1.02
C ASN A 286 35.49 -16.05 -0.98
N LYS A 287 36.65 -15.68 -0.39
CA LYS A 287 37.78 -16.60 -0.21
C LYS A 287 37.42 -17.79 0.68
N LEU A 288 36.72 -17.53 1.79
CA LEU A 288 36.26 -18.57 2.70
C LEU A 288 35.27 -19.54 2.02
N MET A 289 34.31 -18.99 1.27
CA MET A 289 33.35 -19.80 0.50
C MET A 289 34.05 -20.67 -0.55
N PHE A 290 35.03 -20.11 -1.27
CA PHE A 290 35.86 -20.86 -2.20
C PHE A 290 36.62 -22.01 -1.52
N GLN A 291 37.30 -21.74 -0.41
CA GLN A 291 38.06 -22.75 0.35
C GLN A 291 37.19 -23.86 0.93
N THR A 292 35.93 -23.56 1.21
CA THR A 292 34.97 -24.51 1.79
C THR A 292 34.03 -25.14 0.77
N GLU A 293 34.25 -24.88 -0.52
CA GLU A 293 33.45 -25.39 -1.64
C GLU A 293 31.95 -25.04 -1.51
N THR A 294 31.68 -23.81 -1.06
CA THR A 294 30.32 -23.24 -0.99
C THR A 294 30.21 -22.04 -1.92
N LYS A 295 29.02 -21.77 -2.45
CA LYS A 295 28.80 -20.67 -3.41
C LYS A 295 28.15 -19.44 -2.78
N THR A 296 27.46 -19.63 -1.66
CA THR A 296 26.73 -18.57 -0.97
C THR A 296 26.91 -18.67 0.54
N ILE A 297 26.72 -17.55 1.23
CA ILE A 297 26.72 -17.51 2.70
C ILE A 297 25.72 -18.49 3.31
N MET A 298 24.59 -18.73 2.63
CA MET A 298 23.56 -19.65 3.08
C MET A 298 24.05 -21.10 3.02
N GLU A 299 24.70 -21.48 1.90
CA GLU A 299 25.35 -22.80 1.79
C GLU A 299 26.45 -22.97 2.84
N TYR A 300 27.27 -21.94 3.05
CA TYR A 300 28.29 -21.93 4.10
C TYR A 300 27.68 -22.11 5.50
N ASN A 301 26.67 -21.31 5.85
CA ASN A 301 26.02 -21.34 7.16
C ASN A 301 25.31 -22.67 7.43
N ASN A 302 24.78 -23.32 6.39
CA ASN A 302 24.19 -24.64 6.49
C ASN A 302 25.25 -25.73 6.68
N LYS A 303 26.40 -25.62 6.00
CA LYS A 303 27.52 -26.56 6.13
C LYS A 303 28.27 -26.42 7.46
N PHE A 304 28.35 -25.20 8.01
CA PHE A 304 29.09 -24.88 9.24
C PHE A 304 28.19 -24.18 10.28
N PRO A 305 27.23 -24.88 10.90
CA PRO A 305 26.23 -24.28 11.78
C PRO A 305 26.80 -23.68 13.08
N THR A 306 28.00 -24.08 13.51
CA THR A 306 28.70 -23.56 14.70
C THR A 306 29.55 -22.31 14.41
N SER A 307 29.76 -21.98 13.14
CA SER A 307 30.65 -20.90 12.71
C SER A 307 29.98 -20.04 11.64
N LYS A 308 28.67 -19.82 11.80
CA LYS A 308 27.86 -19.03 10.88
C LYS A 308 28.40 -17.61 10.74
N LEU A 309 28.40 -17.13 9.51
CA LEU A 309 28.60 -15.73 9.18
C LEU A 309 27.27 -14.98 9.31
N ASN A 310 27.31 -13.78 9.88
CA ASN A 310 26.16 -12.89 9.89
C ASN A 310 25.86 -12.34 8.50
N TYR A 311 24.59 -12.00 8.26
CA TYR A 311 24.22 -11.11 7.17
C TYR A 311 24.57 -9.67 7.55
N ILE A 312 24.97 -8.87 6.56
CA ILE A 312 25.21 -7.43 6.73
C ILE A 312 24.18 -6.68 5.90
N VAL A 313 23.43 -5.77 6.54
CA VAL A 313 22.54 -4.84 5.84
C VAL A 313 23.14 -3.44 5.95
N PHE A 314 23.62 -2.92 4.82
CA PHE A 314 24.13 -1.56 4.70
C PHE A 314 23.01 -0.61 4.32
N VAL A 315 22.72 0.36 5.18
CA VAL A 315 21.63 1.32 5.02
C VAL A 315 22.20 2.70 4.77
N ILE A 316 21.77 3.33 3.67
CA ILE A 316 22.12 4.69 3.31
C ILE A 316 20.85 5.55 3.41
N GLU A 317 20.74 6.30 4.49
CA GLU A 317 19.72 7.35 4.63
C GLU A 317 20.13 8.53 3.75
N GLU A 318 19.26 8.88 2.81
CA GLU A 318 19.43 10.00 1.89
C GLU A 318 20.70 9.97 1.02
N LEU A 319 20.69 9.12 -0.01
CA LEU A 319 21.78 9.01 -1.00
C LEU A 319 22.18 10.34 -1.64
N SER A 320 21.27 11.31 -1.72
CA SER A 320 21.59 12.62 -2.31
C SER A 320 22.72 13.35 -1.55
N ALA A 321 22.93 13.07 -0.27
CA ALA A 321 24.06 13.60 0.50
C ALA A 321 25.43 13.14 -0.05
N VAL A 322 25.49 11.95 -0.66
CA VAL A 322 26.70 11.41 -1.30
C VAL A 322 26.79 11.82 -2.76
N MET A 323 25.67 11.82 -3.48
CA MET A 323 25.65 11.96 -4.94
C MET A 323 25.69 13.42 -5.42
N LEU A 324 25.51 14.38 -4.51
CA LEU A 324 25.50 15.82 -4.79
C LEU A 324 26.66 16.57 -4.12
N ILE A 325 27.72 15.86 -3.71
CA ILE A 325 28.94 16.51 -3.21
C ILE A 325 29.63 17.30 -4.33
N GLU A 326 30.36 18.35 -3.95
CA GLU A 326 31.02 19.26 -4.89
C GLU A 326 32.18 18.60 -5.65
N ASP A 327 32.97 17.76 -4.96
CA ASP A 327 34.07 17.02 -5.59
C ASP A 327 33.52 15.90 -6.49
N LYS A 328 33.46 16.20 -7.80
CA LYS A 328 33.00 15.27 -8.84
C LYS A 328 33.83 13.99 -8.91
N LYS A 329 35.13 14.06 -8.61
CA LYS A 329 36.01 12.88 -8.64
C LYS A 329 35.71 11.97 -7.46
N GLN A 330 35.57 12.54 -6.26
CA GLN A 330 35.14 11.80 -5.08
C GLN A 330 33.75 11.19 -5.28
N LYS A 331 32.78 11.96 -5.80
CA LYS A 331 31.43 11.47 -6.14
C LYS A 331 31.50 10.24 -7.03
N THR A 332 32.21 10.34 -8.15
CA THR A 332 32.31 9.27 -9.15
C THR A 332 32.96 8.02 -8.54
N MET A 333 33.98 8.20 -7.69
CA MET A 333 34.65 7.11 -7.00
C MET A 333 33.72 6.40 -6.01
N LEU A 334 32.95 7.14 -5.21
CA LEU A 334 31.96 6.59 -4.28
C LEU A 334 30.81 5.87 -5.01
N GLU A 335 30.28 6.45 -6.09
CA GLU A 335 29.25 5.83 -6.93
C GLU A 335 29.74 4.50 -7.49
N ASN A 336 30.96 4.46 -8.04
CA ASN A 336 31.54 3.25 -8.61
C ASN A 336 31.77 2.16 -7.56
N LYS A 337 32.23 2.52 -6.36
CA LYS A 337 32.39 1.57 -5.24
C LYS A 337 31.05 0.98 -4.81
N LEU A 338 30.04 1.83 -4.61
CA LEU A 338 28.70 1.41 -4.22
C LEU A 338 28.06 0.49 -5.27
N ALA A 339 28.18 0.85 -6.55
CA ALA A 339 27.68 0.04 -7.66
C ALA A 339 28.39 -1.32 -7.75
N LYS A 340 29.71 -1.34 -7.59
CA LYS A 340 30.50 -2.58 -7.58
C LYS A 340 30.07 -3.50 -6.43
N LEU A 341 29.91 -2.96 -5.22
CA LEU A 341 29.40 -3.73 -4.08
C LEU A 341 28.03 -4.33 -4.40
N ALA A 342 27.06 -3.51 -4.81
CA ALA A 342 25.72 -3.97 -5.18
C ALA A 342 25.72 -5.05 -6.28
N SER A 343 26.70 -5.04 -7.18
CA SER A 343 26.81 -6.07 -8.23
C SER A 343 27.35 -7.42 -7.74
N GLN A 344 28.12 -7.45 -6.63
CA GLN A 344 28.92 -8.61 -6.24
C GLN A 344 28.57 -9.20 -4.87
N CYS A 345 27.94 -8.43 -3.98
CA CYS A 345 27.94 -8.75 -2.56
C CYS A 345 26.78 -9.66 -2.10
N ARG A 346 25.80 -9.95 -2.97
CA ARG A 346 24.66 -10.83 -2.68
C ARG A 346 25.08 -12.20 -2.16
N SER A 347 26.01 -12.89 -2.82
CA SER A 347 26.45 -14.24 -2.41
C SER A 347 27.20 -14.22 -1.09
N ALA A 348 27.86 -13.11 -0.77
CA ALA A 348 28.57 -12.87 0.48
C ALA A 348 27.64 -12.49 1.66
N GLY A 349 26.32 -12.39 1.43
CA GLY A 349 25.35 -12.04 2.46
C GLY A 349 25.36 -10.57 2.86
N ILE A 350 25.79 -9.69 1.96
CA ILE A 350 25.75 -8.25 2.15
C ILE A 350 24.60 -7.70 1.30
N HIS A 351 23.74 -6.91 1.91
CA HIS A 351 22.54 -6.33 1.33
C HIS A 351 22.59 -4.81 1.47
N ILE A 352 22.02 -4.09 0.51
CA ILE A 352 22.11 -2.62 0.48
C ILE A 352 20.70 -2.05 0.39
N ILE A 353 20.37 -1.17 1.32
CA ILE A 353 19.14 -0.40 1.33
C ILE A 353 19.52 1.05 1.16
N ILE A 354 19.02 1.66 0.09
CA ILE A 354 19.25 3.06 -0.21
C ILE A 354 17.93 3.80 -0.09
N THR A 355 17.95 4.96 0.53
CA THR A 355 16.80 5.86 0.50
C THR A 355 17.13 7.20 -0.14
N THR A 356 16.14 7.88 -0.73
CA THR A 356 16.29 9.29 -1.11
C THR A 356 14.96 10.02 -1.17
N GLN A 357 14.97 11.30 -0.78
CA GLN A 357 13.86 12.23 -0.96
C GLN A 357 13.97 13.03 -2.26
N LYS A 358 15.12 12.96 -2.94
CA LYS A 358 15.41 13.70 -4.18
C LYS A 358 15.58 12.71 -5.35
N PRO A 359 14.48 12.24 -5.96
CA PRO A 359 14.53 11.31 -7.08
C PRO A 359 14.93 12.01 -8.39
N VAL A 360 16.12 12.65 -8.43
CA VAL A 360 16.68 13.33 -9.60
C VAL A 360 17.75 12.47 -10.28
N SER A 361 18.01 12.69 -11.57
CA SER A 361 18.95 11.90 -12.37
C SER A 361 20.39 11.89 -11.86
N GLU A 362 20.82 12.97 -11.20
CA GLU A 362 22.14 13.14 -10.62
C GLU A 362 22.36 12.25 -9.39
N VAL A 363 21.27 11.87 -8.71
CA VAL A 363 21.24 10.98 -7.54
C VAL A 363 20.94 9.55 -7.97
N LEU A 364 19.90 9.35 -8.78
CA LEU A 364 19.47 8.06 -9.31
C LEU A 364 20.07 7.80 -10.69
N THR A 365 21.40 7.74 -10.74
CA THR A 365 22.15 7.52 -11.99
C THR A 365 21.85 6.15 -12.59
N GLY A 366 22.17 5.98 -13.88
CA GLY A 366 22.05 4.68 -14.55
C GLY A 366 22.84 3.57 -13.85
N THR A 367 24.02 3.89 -13.32
CA THR A 367 24.90 2.97 -12.58
C THR A 367 24.22 2.43 -11.33
N ILE A 368 23.60 3.30 -10.53
CA ILE A 368 22.88 2.91 -9.32
C ILE A 368 21.66 2.07 -9.69
N LYS A 369 20.86 2.53 -10.66
CA LYS A 369 19.62 1.84 -11.08
C LYS A 369 19.87 0.46 -11.67
N ALA A 370 21.01 0.26 -12.35
CA ALA A 370 21.39 -1.03 -12.93
C ALA A 370 21.72 -2.09 -11.87
N ASN A 371 22.23 -1.68 -10.70
CA ASN A 371 22.65 -2.59 -9.63
C ASN A 371 21.62 -2.74 -8.49
N ILE A 372 20.58 -1.90 -8.47
CA ILE A 372 19.51 -1.94 -7.46
C ILE A 372 18.15 -2.09 -8.16
N PRO A 373 17.77 -3.33 -8.53
CA PRO A 373 16.57 -3.59 -9.33
C PRO A 373 15.27 -3.59 -8.50
N SER A 374 15.34 -3.72 -7.18
CA SER A 374 14.15 -3.67 -6.32
C SER A 374 13.91 -2.22 -5.92
N ARG A 375 12.74 -1.68 -6.30
CA ARG A 375 12.44 -0.26 -6.13
C ARG A 375 11.07 -0.07 -5.52
N LEU A 376 11.07 0.56 -4.36
CA LEU A 376 9.91 0.97 -3.61
C LEU A 376 9.77 2.49 -3.78
N ALA A 377 8.70 2.91 -4.45
CA ALA A 377 8.35 4.32 -4.57
C ALA A 377 7.20 4.64 -3.63
N LEU A 378 7.36 5.63 -2.76
CA LEU A 378 6.27 6.32 -2.11
C LEU A 378 5.82 7.51 -2.97
N LYS A 379 4.86 8.28 -2.47
CA LYS A 379 4.38 9.49 -3.15
C LYS A 379 5.55 10.40 -3.58
N VAL A 380 5.46 10.89 -4.81
CA VAL A 380 6.33 11.90 -5.42
C VAL A 380 5.49 12.99 -6.08
N THR A 381 6.12 14.12 -6.39
CA THR A 381 5.42 15.29 -6.93
C THR A 381 4.98 15.12 -8.37
N SER A 382 5.79 14.43 -9.19
CA SER A 382 5.62 14.42 -10.63
C SER A 382 5.76 13.03 -11.26
N ASN A 383 5.20 12.87 -12.47
CA ASN A 383 5.37 11.65 -13.24
C ASN A 383 6.85 11.43 -13.64
N VAL A 384 7.62 12.52 -13.83
CA VAL A 384 9.07 12.46 -14.12
C VAL A 384 9.80 11.82 -12.94
N ASP A 385 9.52 12.24 -11.71
CA ASP A 385 10.09 11.63 -10.50
C ASP A 385 9.72 10.15 -10.39
N SER A 386 8.46 9.80 -10.70
CA SER A 386 8.02 8.40 -10.73
C SER A 386 8.82 7.58 -11.74
N GLN A 387 9.04 8.12 -12.94
CA GLN A 387 9.84 7.44 -13.98
C GLN A 387 11.30 7.29 -13.57
N LEU A 388 11.88 8.28 -12.88
CA LEU A 388 13.26 8.17 -12.40
C LEU A 388 13.42 7.03 -11.39
N ILE A 389 12.41 6.77 -10.55
CA ILE A 389 12.42 5.66 -9.59
C ILE A 389 12.01 4.33 -10.28
N LEU A 390 10.82 4.26 -10.86
CA LEU A 390 10.18 3.01 -11.28
C LEU A 390 10.40 2.65 -12.76
N ASP A 391 11.06 3.50 -13.54
CA ASP A 391 11.11 3.46 -15.01
C ASP A 391 9.70 3.55 -15.67
N LYS A 392 8.69 4.03 -14.92
CA LYS A 392 7.31 4.28 -15.36
C LYS A 392 6.60 5.28 -14.44
N GLY A 393 5.46 5.80 -14.91
CA GLY A 393 4.55 6.58 -14.06
C GLY A 393 3.76 5.72 -13.06
N GLY A 394 3.20 6.37 -12.03
CA GLY A 394 2.30 5.78 -11.05
C GLY A 394 2.50 6.30 -9.64
N ALA A 395 3.74 6.60 -9.23
CA ALA A 395 4.04 7.05 -7.87
C ALA A 395 3.50 8.46 -7.58
N GLU A 396 3.35 9.29 -8.61
CA GLU A 396 2.72 10.61 -8.53
C GLU A 396 1.22 10.53 -8.20
N LYS A 397 0.61 9.35 -8.31
CA LYS A 397 -0.82 9.12 -8.02
C LYS A 397 -1.06 8.51 -6.64
N LEU A 398 0.00 8.29 -5.87
CA LEU A 398 -0.12 7.79 -4.50
C LEU A 398 -0.75 8.85 -3.59
N LEU A 399 -1.25 8.40 -2.45
CA LEU A 399 -2.02 9.22 -1.50
C LEU A 399 -1.15 9.79 -0.38
N GLY A 400 0.16 9.51 -0.38
CA GLY A 400 1.08 9.83 0.71
C GLY A 400 0.85 8.97 1.95
N ASN A 401 1.48 9.34 3.08
CA ASN A 401 1.33 8.67 4.37
C ASN A 401 1.52 7.14 4.32
N GLY A 402 2.52 6.66 3.58
CA GLY A 402 2.85 5.24 3.46
C GLY A 402 2.16 4.51 2.30
N ASP A 403 1.33 5.15 1.50
CA ASP A 403 0.86 4.58 0.23
C ASP A 403 2.04 4.48 -0.76
N ALA A 404 2.32 3.27 -1.23
CA ALA A 404 3.56 2.92 -1.90
C ALA A 404 3.37 1.95 -3.07
N LEU A 405 4.35 1.92 -3.97
CA LEU A 405 4.50 0.97 -5.06
C LEU A 405 5.80 0.19 -4.92
N LEU A 406 5.72 -1.13 -5.01
CA LEU A 406 6.86 -2.00 -5.26
C LEU A 406 6.65 -2.62 -6.64
N ARG A 407 7.38 -2.11 -7.65
CA ARG A 407 7.11 -2.39 -9.08
C ARG A 407 5.67 -2.04 -9.49
N ASP A 408 4.83 -3.05 -9.72
CA ASP A 408 3.42 -2.90 -10.10
C ASP A 408 2.45 -3.06 -8.91
N ARG A 409 2.96 -3.52 -7.76
CA ARG A 409 2.12 -3.82 -6.60
C ARG A 409 2.00 -2.58 -5.72
N ARG A 410 0.78 -2.05 -5.60
CA ARG A 410 0.47 -0.97 -4.66
C ARG A 410 0.08 -1.51 -3.30
N PHE A 411 0.60 -0.89 -2.25
CA PHE A 411 0.35 -1.29 -0.87
C PHE A 411 0.45 -0.09 0.06
N GLN A 412 -0.20 -0.19 1.20
CA GLN A 412 -0.05 0.72 2.31
C GLN A 412 1.00 0.16 3.26
N VAL A 413 2.07 0.94 3.48
CA VAL A 413 3.12 0.64 4.46
C VAL A 413 2.49 0.59 5.86
N ALA A 414 2.88 -0.40 6.66
CA ALA A 414 2.49 -0.48 8.07
C ALA A 414 3.03 0.73 8.84
N PHE A 415 2.32 1.18 9.86
CA PHE A 415 2.75 2.29 10.69
C PHE A 415 3.48 1.74 11.91
N LEU A 416 4.70 2.22 12.12
CA LEU A 416 5.48 1.92 13.32
C LEU A 416 5.54 3.19 14.17
N SER A 417 4.86 3.18 15.32
CA SER A 417 4.95 4.29 16.27
C SER A 417 6.35 4.34 16.91
N GLY A 418 6.76 5.52 17.38
CA GLY A 418 8.04 5.67 18.09
C GLY A 418 8.13 4.84 19.38
N ASP A 419 6.99 4.60 20.05
CA ASP A 419 6.92 3.74 21.22
C ASP A 419 7.10 2.26 20.84
N GLU A 420 6.42 1.78 19.79
CA GLU A 420 6.65 0.42 19.27
C GLU A 420 8.10 0.25 18.81
N GLN A 421 8.67 1.24 18.12
CA GLN A 421 10.04 1.20 17.65
C GLN A 421 11.03 1.04 18.82
N ARG A 422 10.88 1.86 19.87
CA ARG A 422 11.72 1.75 21.08
C ARG A 422 11.55 0.38 21.73
N LYS A 423 10.32 -0.07 21.88
CA LYS A 423 10.01 -1.39 22.44
C LYS A 423 10.74 -2.49 21.68
N TYR A 424 10.58 -2.59 20.36
CA TYR A 424 11.23 -3.66 19.59
C TYR A 424 12.75 -3.56 19.49
N LEU A 425 13.34 -2.38 19.74
CA LEU A 425 14.79 -2.19 19.71
C LEU A 425 15.47 -2.47 21.06
N TYR A 426 14.79 -2.25 22.17
CA TYR A 426 15.39 -2.18 23.50
C TYR A 426 14.77 -3.13 24.54
N GLU A 427 13.55 -3.64 24.31
CA GLU A 427 12.83 -4.57 25.18
C GLU A 427 12.68 -5.94 24.50
#